data_AF-A0A6A7FU12-F1
#
_entry.id   AF-A0A6A7FU12-F1
#
_cell.length_a   1.000
_cell.length_b   1.000
_cell.length_c   1.000
_cell.angle_alpha   90.00
_cell.angle_beta   90.00
_cell.angle_gamma   90.00
#
_symmetry.space_group_name_H-M   'P 1'
#
loop_
_entity.id
_entity.type
_entity.pdbx_description
1 polymer ?
#
loop_
_entity_poly.entity_id
_entity_poly.type
_entity_poly.pdbx_seq_one_letter_code
_entity_poly.pdbx_strand_id
1 'polypeptide(L)'
;MSDLFKSALGYLGTNGSSSDNDYVGQFAEVAGIKLRVKKVIAEGGFAFVYVAQDTSNGKLYALKRLMGADGTSCRGIEQEIAVFRQLSGHPSIVDFVGSQTIDRNNTNHGKTEYLLLSELCTGGSMIDALRLLEGCLLPVDQITCIVYHTARAVQHMQAQTPCIIHRDLKVENLLISSTGHIKLCDFGSATMTLHNIDDTWNAQQRSILEDEMAAHTTPMYRAPEMLDTWNNYPINGQADIWALGCILYYLCYLKHPFEDSAKLRIVNGNYSIPAKDGKYECFHAVIRGMLNVNPRERFTVSDVLERLASIAESKNFSMKTPVTFKQSTIDCSSPVHQIHSNGSAYNTQQQQSPPHPPPPA
;
A
#
# COMPACT_ATOMS: atom_id res chain seq x y z
N MET A 1 -13.06 6.88 -16.53
CA MET A 1 -13.46 6.68 -15.11
C MET A 1 -12.23 6.83 -14.22
N SER A 2 -11.56 7.98 -14.31
CA SER A 2 -10.21 8.26 -13.80
C SER A 2 -10.17 8.99 -12.45
N ASP A 3 -11.32 9.23 -11.82
CA ASP A 3 -11.43 10.16 -10.70
C ASP A 3 -11.86 9.52 -9.37
N LEU A 4 -12.03 8.20 -9.30
CA LEU A 4 -12.49 7.53 -8.07
C LEU A 4 -11.35 7.03 -7.16
N PHE A 5 -10.14 6.82 -7.70
CA PHE A 5 -9.01 6.26 -6.93
C PHE A 5 -7.97 7.29 -6.45
N LYS A 6 -8.19 8.59 -6.72
CA LYS A 6 -7.49 9.68 -6.02
C LYS A 6 -8.04 9.95 -4.61
N SER A 7 -9.09 9.24 -4.18
CA SER A 7 -9.97 9.69 -3.10
C SER A 7 -9.67 9.15 -1.68
N ALA A 8 -8.77 8.18 -1.49
CA ALA A 8 -8.51 7.67 -0.12
C ALA A 8 -7.43 8.46 0.67
N LEU A 9 -6.71 9.39 0.02
CA LEU A 9 -5.76 10.31 0.66
C LEU A 9 -6.11 11.80 0.42
N GLY A 10 -7.20 12.07 -0.31
CA GLY A 10 -7.52 13.39 -0.84
C GLY A 10 -8.50 14.24 -0.03
N TYR A 11 -8.87 13.85 1.20
CA TYR A 11 -9.95 14.53 1.95
C TYR A 11 -9.51 15.42 3.12
N LEU A 12 -8.22 15.75 3.24
CA LEU A 12 -7.74 16.75 4.20
C LEU A 12 -6.85 17.78 3.50
N GLY A 13 -7.44 18.94 3.18
CA GLY A 13 -6.74 20.22 3.04
C GLY A 13 -6.08 20.52 1.70
N THR A 14 -6.86 20.84 0.66
CA THR A 14 -6.35 21.60 -0.48
C THR A 14 -6.28 23.08 -0.13
N ASN A 15 -5.11 23.55 0.32
CA ASN A 15 -4.61 24.91 0.11
C ASN A 15 -3.10 24.91 0.34
N GLY A 16 -2.34 24.77 -0.75
CA GLY A 16 -0.88 24.79 -0.73
C GLY A 16 -0.30 24.44 -2.10
N SER A 17 -0.24 25.42 -3.00
CA SER A 17 0.45 25.31 -4.27
C SER A 17 1.98 25.45 -4.10
N SER A 18 2.74 24.58 -4.78
CA SER A 18 4.10 24.83 -5.34
C SER A 18 5.39 24.75 -4.49
N SER A 19 5.44 24.06 -3.34
CA SER A 19 6.70 23.87 -2.58
C SER A 19 7.31 22.44 -2.60
N ASP A 20 6.60 21.43 -3.08
CA ASP A 20 6.89 20.04 -2.66
C ASP A 20 7.70 19.19 -3.66
N ASN A 21 8.05 19.76 -4.82
CA ASN A 21 9.13 19.24 -5.68
C ASN A 21 10.53 19.72 -5.25
N ASP A 22 10.61 20.62 -4.26
CA ASP A 22 11.87 21.25 -3.86
C ASP A 22 12.89 20.27 -3.29
N TYR A 23 12.45 19.10 -2.80
CA TYR A 23 13.34 18.08 -2.26
C TYR A 23 14.10 17.32 -3.35
N VAL A 24 13.60 17.33 -4.60
CA VAL A 24 14.29 16.72 -5.73
C VAL A 24 15.57 17.49 -6.05
N GLY A 25 16.68 16.77 -6.20
CA GLY A 25 18.00 17.35 -6.42
C GLY A 25 18.75 17.71 -5.13
N GLN A 26 18.07 17.73 -3.97
CA GLN A 26 18.71 17.94 -2.67
C GLN A 26 19.48 16.70 -2.21
N PHE A 27 20.30 16.89 -1.18
CA PHE A 27 20.99 15.83 -0.47
C PHE A 27 20.34 15.56 0.88
N ALA A 28 20.23 14.28 1.23
CA ALA A 28 19.78 13.82 2.53
C ALA A 28 20.84 12.86 3.09
N GLU A 29 20.95 12.78 4.41
CA GLU A 29 21.78 11.79 5.09
C GLU A 29 20.91 10.92 5.98
N VAL A 30 20.92 9.61 5.74
CA VAL A 30 20.14 8.64 6.51
C VAL A 30 21.03 7.46 6.86
N ALA A 31 21.13 7.13 8.15
CA ALA A 31 21.99 6.05 8.66
C ALA A 31 23.45 6.12 8.15
N GLY A 32 24.01 7.33 8.02
CA GLY A 32 25.37 7.58 7.52
C GLY A 32 25.52 7.47 6.00
N ILE A 33 24.43 7.24 5.26
CA ILE A 33 24.43 7.19 3.79
C ILE A 33 24.04 8.57 3.26
N LYS A 34 24.94 9.18 2.47
CA LYS A 34 24.68 10.44 1.77
C LYS A 34 23.98 10.19 0.45
N LEU A 35 22.74 10.63 0.37
CA LEU A 35 21.80 10.36 -0.70
C LEU A 35 21.55 11.63 -1.52
N ARG A 36 21.50 11.49 -2.84
CA ARG A 36 20.95 12.52 -3.73
C ARG A 36 19.52 12.13 -4.13
N VAL A 37 18.55 12.98 -3.83
CA VAL A 37 17.15 12.75 -4.19
C VAL A 37 16.97 12.96 -5.69
N LYS A 38 16.39 11.99 -6.40
CA LYS A 38 16.33 11.96 -7.87
C LYS A 38 14.97 12.35 -8.42
N LYS A 39 13.90 11.73 -7.92
CA LYS A 39 12.52 11.97 -8.37
C LYS A 39 11.51 11.48 -7.35
N VAL A 40 10.31 12.05 -7.38
CA VAL A 40 9.14 11.53 -6.65
C VAL A 40 8.62 10.27 -7.36
N ILE A 41 8.22 9.25 -6.60
CA ILE A 41 7.56 8.04 -7.10
C ILE A 41 6.18 7.79 -6.48
N ALA A 42 5.90 8.36 -5.30
CA ALA A 42 4.56 8.36 -4.73
C ALA A 42 4.35 9.61 -3.86
N GLU A 43 3.11 10.06 -3.79
CA GLU A 43 2.66 11.20 -3.01
C GLU A 43 1.40 10.81 -2.23
N GLY A 44 1.37 11.20 -0.96
CA GLY A 44 0.21 11.13 -0.08
C GLY A 44 0.17 12.35 0.83
N GLY A 45 -0.96 12.60 1.49
CA GLY A 45 -1.19 13.87 2.20
C GLY A 45 -0.13 14.27 3.24
N PHE A 46 0.55 13.30 3.85
CA PHE A 46 1.61 13.55 4.85
C PHE A 46 2.94 12.84 4.53
N ALA A 47 3.04 12.23 3.35
CA ALA A 47 4.16 11.38 2.99
C ALA A 47 4.51 11.53 1.51
N PHE A 48 5.80 11.70 1.23
CA PHE A 48 6.34 11.61 -0.12
C PHE A 48 7.34 10.46 -0.20
N VAL A 49 7.32 9.71 -1.29
CA VAL A 49 8.30 8.67 -1.55
C VAL A 49 9.12 9.06 -2.77
N TYR A 50 10.43 9.07 -2.62
CA TYR A 50 11.39 9.45 -3.65
C TYR A 50 12.29 8.28 -4.03
N VAL A 51 12.79 8.28 -5.26
CA VAL A 51 14.03 7.57 -5.58
C VAL A 51 15.20 8.40 -5.08
N ALA A 52 16.09 7.79 -4.32
CA ALA A 52 17.31 8.38 -3.81
C ALA A 52 18.53 7.55 -4.24
N GLN A 53 19.63 8.21 -4.58
CA GLN A 53 20.88 7.56 -5.00
C GLN A 53 21.98 7.79 -3.96
N ASP A 54 22.60 6.73 -3.48
CA ASP A 54 23.82 6.82 -2.68
C ASP A 54 24.96 7.42 -3.50
N THR A 55 25.52 8.51 -3.00
CA THR A 55 26.57 9.28 -3.69
C THR A 55 27.92 8.56 -3.72
N SER A 56 28.13 7.57 -2.86
CA SER A 56 29.39 6.84 -2.75
C SER A 56 29.52 5.69 -3.76
N ASN A 57 28.42 4.97 -4.01
CA ASN A 57 28.42 3.74 -4.82
C ASN A 57 27.36 3.73 -5.94
N GLY A 58 26.50 4.76 -6.02
CA GLY A 58 25.48 4.89 -7.05
C GLY A 58 24.22 4.03 -6.84
N LYS A 59 24.13 3.25 -5.76
CA LYS A 59 22.97 2.38 -5.45
C LYS A 59 21.71 3.20 -5.23
N LEU A 60 20.59 2.70 -5.75
CA LEU A 60 19.29 3.34 -5.64
C LEU A 60 18.48 2.79 -4.46
N TYR A 61 17.71 3.67 -3.84
CA TYR A 61 16.87 3.43 -2.67
C TYR A 61 15.52 4.12 -2.82
N ALA A 62 14.54 3.67 -2.04
CA ALA A 62 13.31 4.41 -1.80
C ALA A 62 13.43 5.19 -0.49
N LEU A 63 13.24 6.51 -0.58
CA LEU A 63 13.28 7.44 0.55
C LEU A 63 11.87 7.96 0.82
N LYS A 64 11.24 7.50 1.92
CA LYS A 64 9.94 8.01 2.39
C LYS A 64 10.20 9.17 3.36
N ARG A 65 9.67 10.35 3.06
CA ARG A 65 9.70 11.55 3.90
C ARG A 65 8.33 11.73 4.52
N LEU A 66 8.27 11.75 5.85
CA LEU A 66 7.05 11.82 6.65
C LEU A 66 7.07 13.10 7.51
N MET A 67 5.91 13.76 7.58
CA MET A 67 5.75 15.01 8.31
C MET A 67 5.01 14.78 9.63
N GLY A 68 5.69 14.94 10.77
CA GLY A 68 5.10 14.89 12.09
C GLY A 68 4.40 16.21 12.44
N ALA A 69 3.08 16.25 12.29
CA ALA A 69 2.30 17.47 12.52
C ALA A 69 2.16 17.81 14.02
N ASP A 70 1.99 16.78 14.86
CA ASP A 70 1.83 16.89 16.30
C ASP A 70 2.44 15.67 17.02
N GLY A 71 2.35 15.64 18.36
CA GLY A 71 2.89 14.55 19.16
C GLY A 71 2.25 13.18 18.89
N THR A 72 1.00 13.13 18.44
CA THR A 72 0.30 11.87 18.14
C THR A 72 0.76 11.33 16.79
N SER A 73 0.85 12.18 15.78
CA SER A 73 1.42 11.88 14.46
C SER A 73 2.87 11.41 14.56
N CYS A 74 3.71 12.10 15.36
CA CYS A 74 5.08 11.68 15.63
C CYS A 74 5.15 10.26 16.22
N ARG A 75 4.35 9.96 17.25
CA ARG A 75 4.32 8.60 17.85
C ARG A 75 3.88 7.53 16.84
N GLY A 76 2.89 7.84 16.00
CA GLY A 76 2.45 6.93 14.94
C GLY A 76 3.58 6.63 13.93
N ILE A 77 4.32 7.64 13.52
CA ILE A 77 5.47 7.49 12.61
C ILE A 77 6.61 6.71 13.28
N GLU A 78 6.93 7.00 14.54
CA GLU A 78 7.93 6.26 15.31
C GLU A 78 7.57 4.77 15.44
N GLN A 79 6.29 4.47 15.67
CA GLN A 79 5.76 3.11 15.70
C GLN A 79 5.88 2.43 14.32
N GLU A 80 5.55 3.12 13.22
CA GLU A 80 5.73 2.63 11.85
C GLU A 80 7.20 2.25 11.60
N ILE A 81 8.14 3.12 11.97
CA ILE A 81 9.58 2.89 11.81
C ILE A 81 10.02 1.67 12.63
N ALA A 82 9.55 1.53 13.87
CA ALA A 82 9.89 0.42 14.74
C ALA A 82 9.38 -0.92 14.18
N VAL A 83 8.12 -0.97 13.74
CA VAL A 83 7.53 -2.15 13.08
C VAL A 83 8.29 -2.50 11.81
N PHE A 84 8.55 -1.52 10.95
CA PHE A 84 9.25 -1.77 9.70
C PHE A 84 10.66 -2.32 9.94
N ARG A 85 11.40 -1.72 10.88
CA ARG A 85 12.72 -2.22 11.28
C ARG A 85 12.67 -3.66 11.82
N GLN A 86 11.66 -3.98 12.61
CA GLN A 86 11.48 -5.32 13.19
C GLN A 86 11.20 -6.40 12.13
N LEU A 87 10.44 -6.06 11.09
CA LEU A 87 10.03 -6.98 10.02
C LEU A 87 11.06 -7.12 8.88
N SER A 88 12.11 -6.30 8.89
CA SER A 88 13.14 -6.27 7.86
C SER A 88 13.95 -7.58 7.78
N GLY A 89 14.43 -7.92 6.57
CA GLY A 89 15.21 -9.13 6.31
C GLY A 89 14.38 -10.34 5.85
N HIS A 90 13.05 -10.24 5.86
CA HIS A 90 12.20 -11.26 5.27
C HIS A 90 12.06 -11.07 3.74
N PRO A 91 12.23 -12.13 2.90
CA PRO A 91 12.24 -11.98 1.44
C PRO A 91 10.99 -11.37 0.80
N SER A 92 9.83 -11.49 1.47
CA SER A 92 8.54 -10.94 1.01
C SER A 92 8.14 -9.64 1.71
N ILE A 93 9.06 -9.00 2.42
CA ILE A 93 8.90 -7.66 2.99
C ILE A 93 10.01 -6.79 2.39
N VAL A 94 9.71 -5.51 2.16
CA VAL A 94 10.74 -4.54 1.73
C VAL A 94 11.84 -4.47 2.80
N ASP A 95 13.11 -4.40 2.40
CA ASP A 95 14.20 -4.28 3.35
C ASP A 95 14.34 -2.84 3.86
N PHE A 96 14.28 -2.69 5.18
CA PHE A 96 14.58 -1.46 5.89
C PHE A 96 16.10 -1.24 5.94
N VAL A 97 16.54 -0.04 5.52
CA VAL A 97 17.96 0.33 5.51
C VAL A 97 18.30 1.24 6.69
N GLY A 98 17.44 2.21 7.00
CA GLY A 98 17.68 3.15 8.07
C GLY A 98 16.62 4.23 8.18
N SER A 99 16.68 5.01 9.24
CA SER A 99 15.82 6.18 9.44
C SER A 99 16.59 7.34 10.05
N GLN A 100 16.13 8.56 9.81
CA GLN A 100 16.67 9.79 10.38
C GLN A 100 15.51 10.69 10.80
N THR A 101 15.60 11.27 12.00
CA THR A 101 14.66 12.29 12.46
C THR A 101 15.32 13.67 12.35
N ILE A 102 14.58 14.65 11.83
CA ILE A 102 14.99 16.04 11.74
C ILE A 102 14.04 16.83 12.64
N ASP A 103 14.58 17.38 13.73
CA ASP A 103 13.80 18.16 14.69
C ASP A 103 13.17 19.39 14.01
N ARG A 104 11.95 19.75 14.45
CA ARG A 104 11.20 20.90 13.94
C ARG A 104 12.02 22.18 13.85
N ASN A 105 12.95 22.40 14.78
CA ASN A 105 13.80 23.60 14.83
C ASN A 105 14.80 23.68 13.67
N ASN A 106 15.08 22.55 13.02
CA ASN A 106 16.00 22.43 11.89
C ASN A 106 15.25 22.33 10.54
N THR A 107 13.94 22.65 10.53
CA THR A 107 13.10 22.59 9.33
C THR A 107 12.50 23.95 9.02
N ASN A 108 12.34 24.27 7.73
CA ASN A 108 11.84 25.58 7.30
C ASN A 108 10.33 25.78 7.59
N HIS A 109 9.58 24.70 7.80
CA HIS A 109 8.14 24.72 8.08
C HIS A 109 7.80 24.45 9.56
N GLY A 110 8.80 24.33 10.44
CA GLY A 110 8.59 24.18 11.88
C GLY A 110 7.89 22.87 12.29
N LYS A 111 8.02 21.80 11.50
CA LYS A 111 7.46 20.46 11.79
C LYS A 111 8.58 19.44 11.85
N THR A 112 8.48 18.45 12.72
CA THR A 112 9.46 17.35 12.76
C THR A 112 9.33 16.52 11.49
N GLU A 113 10.46 16.19 10.86
CA GLU A 113 10.48 15.28 9.71
C GLU A 113 11.10 13.95 10.08
N TYR A 114 10.59 12.89 9.45
CA TYR A 114 11.17 11.56 9.51
C TYR A 114 11.50 11.11 8.10
N LEU A 115 12.76 10.74 7.90
CA LEU A 115 13.25 10.12 6.67
C LEU A 115 13.40 8.64 6.92
N LEU A 116 12.74 7.82 6.10
CA LEU A 116 12.85 6.38 6.14
C LEU A 116 13.44 5.88 4.82
N LEU A 117 14.54 5.14 4.91
CA LEU A 117 15.26 4.60 3.78
C LEU A 117 15.03 3.09 3.68
N SER A 118 14.68 2.63 2.48
CA SER A 118 14.45 1.23 2.18
C SER A 118 15.03 0.85 0.83
N GLU A 119 15.10 -0.44 0.52
CA GLU A 119 15.45 -0.88 -0.83
C GLU A 119 14.45 -0.33 -1.87
N LEU A 120 14.93 -0.10 -3.10
CA LEU A 120 14.06 0.25 -4.21
C LEU A 120 13.58 -1.00 -4.95
N CYS A 121 12.28 -1.26 -4.92
CA CYS A 121 11.64 -2.27 -5.76
C CYS A 121 11.43 -1.74 -7.19
N THR A 122 12.36 -2.02 -8.10
CA THR A 122 12.40 -1.42 -9.45
C THR A 122 11.28 -1.86 -10.39
N GLY A 123 10.58 -2.96 -10.06
CA GLY A 123 9.40 -3.41 -10.79
C GLY A 123 8.15 -2.58 -10.51
N GLY A 124 8.21 -1.64 -9.56
CA GLY A 124 7.11 -0.75 -9.23
C GLY A 124 6.03 -1.41 -8.37
N SER A 125 4.85 -0.78 -8.33
CA SER A 125 3.69 -1.29 -7.60
C SER A 125 2.94 -2.35 -8.41
N MET A 126 2.34 -3.32 -7.72
CA MET A 126 1.50 -4.34 -8.34
C MET A 126 0.29 -3.72 -9.01
N ILE A 127 -0.32 -2.68 -8.43
CA ILE A 127 -1.47 -2.01 -9.04
C ILE A 127 -1.11 -1.40 -10.41
N ASP A 128 0.08 -0.84 -10.58
CA ASP A 128 0.54 -0.32 -11.87
C ASP A 128 0.78 -1.45 -12.88
N ALA A 129 1.38 -2.55 -12.43
CA ALA A 129 1.58 -3.74 -13.27
C ALA A 129 0.24 -4.34 -13.75
N LEU A 130 -0.77 -4.37 -12.88
CA LEU A 130 -2.13 -4.85 -13.21
C LEU A 130 -2.84 -3.92 -14.20
N ARG A 131 -2.65 -2.59 -14.11
CA ARG A 131 -3.20 -1.62 -15.07
C ARG A 131 -2.70 -1.85 -16.49
N LEU A 132 -1.44 -2.32 -16.64
CA LEU A 132 -0.85 -2.65 -17.94
C LEU A 132 -1.36 -3.94 -18.57
N LEU A 133 -2.20 -4.71 -17.87
CA LEU A 133 -2.79 -5.93 -18.43
C LEU A 133 -3.91 -5.62 -19.45
N GLU A 134 -4.42 -4.38 -19.51
CA GLU A 134 -5.50 -3.98 -20.42
C GLU A 134 -6.73 -4.91 -20.34
N GLY A 135 -7.03 -5.41 -19.13
CA GLY A 135 -8.13 -6.36 -18.87
C GLY A 135 -7.77 -7.83 -19.09
N CYS A 136 -6.54 -8.15 -19.49
CA CYS A 136 -6.08 -9.53 -19.60
C CYS A 136 -5.99 -10.20 -18.23
N LEU A 137 -6.60 -11.39 -18.15
CA LEU A 137 -6.62 -12.22 -16.96
C LEU A 137 -5.25 -12.86 -16.67
N LEU A 138 -4.79 -12.82 -15.42
CA LEU A 138 -3.51 -13.38 -15.01
C LEU A 138 -3.45 -14.91 -15.11
N PRO A 139 -2.28 -15.50 -15.44
CA PRO A 139 -2.05 -16.94 -15.31
C PRO A 139 -2.16 -17.41 -13.84
N VAL A 140 -2.57 -18.68 -13.65
CA VAL A 140 -2.75 -19.25 -12.30
C VAL A 140 -1.45 -19.25 -11.51
N ASP A 141 -0.33 -19.60 -12.14
CA ASP A 141 1.00 -19.60 -11.54
C ASP A 141 1.40 -18.22 -11.01
N GLN A 142 1.14 -17.16 -11.78
CA GLN A 142 1.42 -15.78 -11.38
C GLN A 142 0.59 -15.38 -10.16
N ILE A 143 -0.72 -15.67 -10.16
CA ILE A 143 -1.60 -15.40 -9.01
C ILE A 143 -1.11 -16.16 -7.77
N THR A 144 -0.79 -17.45 -7.92
CA THR A 144 -0.28 -18.26 -6.81
C THR A 144 1.02 -17.69 -6.25
N CYS A 145 1.98 -17.29 -7.09
CA CYS A 145 3.24 -16.67 -6.64
C CYS A 145 3.00 -15.36 -5.87
N ILE A 146 2.10 -14.50 -6.37
CA ILE A 146 1.78 -13.23 -5.70
C ILE A 146 1.19 -13.49 -4.32
N VAL A 147 0.14 -14.30 -4.25
CA VAL A 147 -0.55 -14.59 -2.98
C VAL A 147 0.34 -15.36 -2.02
N TYR A 148 1.20 -16.26 -2.52
CA TYR A 148 2.18 -17.00 -1.71
C TYR A 148 3.14 -16.04 -1.00
N HIS A 149 3.78 -15.11 -1.72
CA HIS A 149 4.69 -14.16 -1.11
C HIS A 149 3.98 -13.20 -0.15
N THR A 150 2.78 -12.73 -0.48
CA THR A 150 1.98 -11.90 0.44
C THR A 150 1.61 -12.68 1.70
N ALA A 151 1.17 -13.94 1.58
CA ALA A 151 0.89 -14.81 2.72
C ALA A 151 2.15 -15.08 3.57
N ARG A 152 3.32 -15.22 2.95
CA ARG A 152 4.61 -15.36 3.67
C ARG A 152 4.96 -14.09 4.46
N ALA A 153 4.70 -12.90 3.91
CA ALA A 153 4.85 -11.65 4.64
C ALA A 153 3.91 -11.57 5.85
N VAL A 154 2.62 -11.88 5.65
CA VAL A 154 1.62 -11.93 6.73
C VAL A 154 2.01 -12.95 7.81
N GLN A 155 2.46 -14.14 7.41
CA GLN A 155 2.95 -15.16 8.35
C GLN A 155 4.12 -14.63 9.19
N HIS A 156 5.06 -13.91 8.58
CA HIS A 156 6.19 -13.32 9.28
C HIS A 156 5.75 -12.24 10.28
N MET A 157 4.75 -11.42 9.93
CA MET A 157 4.16 -10.41 10.83
C MET A 157 3.43 -11.05 12.02
N GLN A 158 2.63 -12.08 11.76
CA GLN A 158 1.87 -12.79 12.79
C GLN A 158 2.75 -13.63 13.72
N ALA A 159 3.94 -14.02 13.27
CA ALA A 159 4.93 -14.76 14.07
C ALA A 159 5.70 -13.86 15.06
N GLN A 160 5.56 -12.53 14.98
CA GLN A 160 6.20 -11.61 15.91
C GLN A 160 5.61 -11.74 17.33
N THR A 161 6.38 -11.33 18.34
CA THR A 161 5.91 -11.25 19.73
C THR A 161 6.10 -9.83 20.25
N PRO A 162 5.02 -9.05 20.45
CA PRO A 162 3.62 -9.37 20.14
C PRO A 162 3.33 -9.49 18.64
N CYS A 163 2.24 -10.18 18.28
CA CYS A 163 1.78 -10.35 16.90
C CYS A 163 1.54 -8.98 16.25
N ILE A 164 2.01 -8.80 15.01
CA ILE A 164 1.78 -7.57 14.24
C ILE A 164 0.66 -7.82 13.23
N ILE A 165 -0.33 -6.94 13.21
CA ILE A 165 -1.45 -6.90 12.25
C ILE A 165 -1.20 -5.75 11.29
N HIS A 166 -1.29 -6.00 9.98
CA HIS A 166 -1.04 -4.98 8.95
C HIS A 166 -2.16 -3.95 8.88
N ARG A 167 -3.43 -4.38 8.97
CA ARG A 167 -4.67 -3.58 8.88
C ARG A 167 -4.96 -2.89 7.53
N ASP A 168 -3.96 -2.67 6.69
CA ASP A 168 -4.14 -2.07 5.36
C ASP A 168 -3.56 -2.93 4.22
N LEU A 169 -3.81 -4.24 4.26
CA LEU A 169 -3.33 -5.15 3.21
C LEU A 169 -4.16 -4.97 1.93
N LYS A 170 -3.51 -4.56 0.84
CA LYS A 170 -4.14 -4.30 -0.46
C LYS A 170 -3.11 -4.41 -1.59
N VAL A 171 -3.57 -4.50 -2.84
CA VAL A 171 -2.68 -4.66 -4.00
C VAL A 171 -1.75 -3.48 -4.22
N GLU A 172 -2.15 -2.28 -3.79
CA GLU A 172 -1.33 -1.06 -3.85
C GLU A 172 -0.09 -1.14 -2.96
N ASN A 173 -0.16 -1.93 -1.88
CA ASN A 173 0.93 -2.12 -0.92
C ASN A 173 1.83 -3.32 -1.28
N LEU A 174 1.67 -3.90 -2.47
CA LEU A 174 2.54 -4.95 -2.99
C LEU A 174 3.48 -4.36 -4.04
N LEU A 175 4.79 -4.53 -3.85
CA LEU A 175 5.82 -4.10 -4.77
C LEU A 175 6.49 -5.29 -5.46
N ILE A 176 7.03 -5.04 -6.65
CA ILE A 176 7.79 -6.03 -7.43
C ILE A 176 9.28 -5.68 -7.32
N SER A 177 10.06 -6.59 -6.72
CA SER A 177 11.51 -6.43 -6.58
C SER A 177 12.23 -6.42 -7.93
N SER A 178 13.52 -6.06 -7.93
CA SER A 178 14.37 -6.14 -9.12
C SER A 178 14.53 -7.57 -9.67
N THR A 179 14.30 -8.58 -8.83
CA THR A 179 14.33 -10.00 -9.19
C THR A 179 12.94 -10.57 -9.50
N GLY A 180 11.90 -9.73 -9.52
CA GLY A 180 10.53 -10.14 -9.81
C GLY A 180 9.83 -10.88 -8.65
N HIS A 181 10.28 -10.71 -7.41
CA HIS A 181 9.57 -11.24 -6.24
C HIS A 181 8.65 -10.17 -5.64
N ILE A 182 7.60 -10.62 -4.96
CA ILE A 182 6.62 -9.71 -4.35
C ILE A 182 7.07 -9.36 -2.93
N LYS A 183 7.08 -8.07 -2.63
CA LYS A 183 7.43 -7.53 -1.32
C LYS A 183 6.31 -6.63 -0.81
N LEU A 184 5.87 -6.88 0.41
CA LEU A 184 4.91 -6.04 1.13
C LEU A 184 5.59 -4.77 1.62
N CYS A 185 4.93 -3.63 1.45
CA CYS A 185 5.35 -2.32 1.96
C CYS A 185 4.24 -1.65 2.76
N ASP A 186 4.59 -0.50 3.36
CA ASP A 186 3.71 0.43 4.09
C ASP A 186 3.09 -0.12 5.39
N PHE A 187 3.79 0.12 6.50
CA PHE A 187 3.40 -0.35 7.83
C PHE A 187 2.77 0.76 8.69
N GLY A 188 2.36 1.90 8.09
CA GLY A 188 1.83 3.05 8.81
C GLY A 188 0.52 2.78 9.56
N SER A 189 -0.23 1.77 9.13
CA SER A 189 -1.47 1.33 9.78
C SER A 189 -1.28 0.13 10.70
N ALA A 190 -0.08 -0.47 10.73
CA ALA A 190 0.17 -1.69 11.46
C ALA A 190 0.03 -1.50 12.97
N THR A 191 -0.41 -2.54 13.67
CA THR A 191 -0.61 -2.50 15.12
C THR A 191 -0.21 -3.82 15.77
N MET A 192 0.13 -3.76 17.05
CA MET A 192 0.33 -4.92 17.92
C MET A 192 -0.86 -5.11 18.88
N THR A 193 -1.85 -4.22 18.82
CA THR A 193 -3.05 -4.25 19.66
C THR A 193 -4.03 -5.30 19.16
N LEU A 194 -4.46 -6.17 20.07
CA LEU A 194 -5.55 -7.11 19.85
C LEU A 194 -6.80 -6.59 20.56
N HIS A 195 -7.93 -6.59 19.86
CA HIS A 195 -9.20 -6.17 20.47
C HIS A 195 -10.06 -7.40 20.75
N ASN A 196 -10.11 -7.82 22.01
CA ASN A 196 -11.01 -8.86 22.49
C ASN A 196 -12.32 -8.19 22.92
N ILE A 197 -13.26 -8.10 21.98
CA ILE A 197 -14.58 -7.51 22.22
C ILE A 197 -15.45 -8.55 22.92
N ASP A 198 -16.14 -8.13 23.98
CA ASP A 198 -17.08 -8.95 24.73
C ASP A 198 -18.33 -8.16 25.13
N ASP A 199 -19.24 -8.80 25.86
CA ASP A 199 -20.50 -8.21 26.31
C ASP A 199 -20.33 -7.06 27.32
N THR A 200 -19.13 -6.85 27.86
CA THR A 200 -18.85 -5.74 28.78
C THR A 200 -18.63 -4.41 28.06
N TRP A 201 -18.37 -4.45 26.75
CA TRP A 201 -18.14 -3.27 25.93
C TRP A 201 -19.44 -2.51 25.67
N ASN A 202 -19.50 -1.26 26.13
CA ASN A 202 -20.63 -0.38 25.85
C ASN A 202 -20.60 0.20 24.42
N ALA A 203 -21.70 0.83 24.01
CA ALA A 203 -21.84 1.41 22.68
C ALA A 203 -20.78 2.49 22.37
N GLN A 204 -20.34 3.25 23.36
CA GLN A 204 -19.32 4.29 23.17
C GLN A 204 -17.94 3.67 22.87
N GLN A 205 -17.53 2.62 23.60
CA GLN A 205 -16.28 1.91 23.35
C GLN A 205 -16.25 1.29 21.96
N ARG A 206 -17.38 0.72 21.53
CA ARG A 206 -17.56 0.16 20.18
C ARG A 206 -17.46 1.24 19.10
N SER A 207 -18.11 2.40 19.31
CA SER A 207 -18.03 3.54 18.39
C SER A 207 -16.59 4.07 18.23
N ILE A 208 -15.84 4.20 19.34
CA ILE A 208 -14.44 4.63 19.30
C ILE A 208 -13.59 3.65 18.49
N LEU A 209 -13.81 2.34 18.66
CA LEU A 209 -13.11 1.32 17.89
C LEU A 209 -13.47 1.37 16.41
N GLU A 210 -14.73 1.59 16.06
CA GLU A 210 -15.17 1.76 14.67
C GLU A 210 -14.50 2.99 14.02
N ASP A 211 -14.39 4.10 14.73
CA ASP A 211 -13.67 5.30 14.27
C ASP A 211 -12.17 5.03 14.09
N GLU A 212 -11.54 4.29 15.01
CA GLU A 212 -10.15 3.85 14.88
C GLU A 212 -9.94 2.99 13.63
N MET A 213 -10.80 1.98 13.42
CA MET A 213 -10.74 1.14 12.22
C MET A 213 -10.95 1.99 10.98
N ALA A 214 -11.88 2.95 11.00
CA ALA A 214 -12.15 3.81 9.86
C ALA A 214 -10.94 4.67 9.45
N ALA A 215 -10.14 5.13 10.41
CA ALA A 215 -8.96 5.97 10.18
C ALA A 215 -7.75 5.23 9.60
N HIS A 216 -7.62 3.91 9.88
CA HIS A 216 -6.41 3.14 9.58
C HIS A 216 -6.60 2.01 8.56
N THR A 217 -7.77 1.88 7.94
CA THR A 217 -8.07 0.78 7.02
C THR A 217 -8.76 1.27 5.74
N THR A 218 -8.47 0.62 4.62
CA THR A 218 -9.17 0.86 3.35
C THR A 218 -10.58 0.24 3.38
N PRO A 219 -11.68 1.01 3.17
CA PRO A 219 -13.07 0.55 3.39
C PRO A 219 -13.43 -0.79 2.75
N MET A 220 -13.09 -1.00 1.48
CA MET A 220 -13.44 -2.22 0.74
C MET A 220 -12.70 -3.48 1.24
N TYR A 221 -11.55 -3.33 1.91
CA TYR A 221 -10.75 -4.44 2.45
C TYR A 221 -11.07 -4.76 3.91
N ARG A 222 -11.94 -4.00 4.58
CA ARG A 222 -12.30 -4.21 5.99
C ARG A 222 -12.94 -5.58 6.18
N ALA A 223 -12.49 -6.28 7.22
CA ALA A 223 -13.10 -7.53 7.64
C ALA A 223 -14.45 -7.30 8.35
N PRO A 224 -15.38 -8.27 8.36
CA PRO A 224 -16.68 -8.13 9.01
C PRO A 224 -16.59 -7.70 10.48
N GLU A 225 -15.66 -8.27 11.24
CA GLU A 225 -15.44 -7.94 12.66
C GLU A 225 -14.95 -6.50 12.91
N MET A 226 -14.42 -5.82 11.89
CA MET A 226 -14.06 -4.39 11.95
C MET A 226 -15.25 -3.46 11.69
N LEU A 227 -16.31 -3.98 11.06
CA LEU A 227 -17.51 -3.22 10.70
C LEU A 227 -18.68 -3.50 11.64
N ASP A 228 -18.75 -4.70 12.20
CA ASP A 228 -19.78 -5.12 13.13
C ASP A 228 -19.14 -5.71 14.38
N THR A 229 -18.99 -4.86 15.39
CA THR A 229 -18.45 -5.24 16.69
C THR A 229 -19.46 -6.02 17.53
N TRP A 230 -20.76 -6.00 17.20
CA TRP A 230 -21.85 -6.56 18.02
C TRP A 230 -21.91 -8.08 18.05
N ASN A 231 -21.22 -8.75 17.12
CA ASN A 231 -21.04 -10.21 17.17
C ASN A 231 -19.91 -10.64 18.14
N ASN A 232 -19.27 -9.69 18.84
CA ASN A 232 -18.19 -9.93 19.82
C ASN A 232 -17.04 -10.78 19.26
N TYR A 233 -16.79 -10.67 17.96
CA TYR A 233 -15.63 -11.28 17.35
C TYR A 233 -14.38 -10.47 17.69
N PRO A 234 -13.25 -11.14 17.98
CA PRO A 234 -12.01 -10.42 18.22
C PRO A 234 -11.49 -9.81 16.91
N ILE A 235 -10.91 -8.62 16.99
CA ILE A 235 -10.14 -8.03 15.89
C ILE A 235 -8.67 -8.39 16.14
N ASN A 236 -8.14 -9.29 15.30
CA ASN A 236 -6.78 -9.81 15.37
C ASN A 236 -6.21 -10.03 13.96
N GLY A 237 -5.10 -10.80 13.85
CA GLY A 237 -4.46 -11.10 12.56
C GLY A 237 -5.37 -11.75 11.51
N GLN A 238 -6.53 -12.30 11.88
CA GLN A 238 -7.50 -12.84 10.92
C GLN A 238 -8.07 -11.77 9.99
N ALA A 239 -8.06 -10.49 10.38
CA ALA A 239 -8.45 -9.40 9.50
C ALA A 239 -7.55 -9.28 8.26
N ASP A 240 -6.25 -9.55 8.40
CA ASP A 240 -5.32 -9.57 7.27
C ASP A 240 -5.59 -10.77 6.34
N ILE A 241 -6.11 -11.89 6.87
CA ILE A 241 -6.51 -13.03 6.04
C ILE A 241 -7.73 -12.71 5.19
N TRP A 242 -8.70 -11.98 5.74
CA TRP A 242 -9.84 -11.49 4.96
C TRP A 242 -9.36 -10.58 3.81
N ALA A 243 -8.50 -9.61 4.12
CA ALA A 243 -7.93 -8.72 3.12
C ALA A 243 -7.12 -9.48 2.04
N LEU A 244 -6.38 -10.52 2.42
CA LEU A 244 -5.70 -11.42 1.48
C LEU A 244 -6.69 -12.18 0.58
N GLY A 245 -7.85 -12.56 1.12
CA GLY A 245 -8.97 -13.11 0.35
C GLY A 245 -9.49 -12.14 -0.72
N CYS A 246 -9.64 -10.86 -0.36
CA CYS A 246 -9.99 -9.81 -1.29
C CYS A 246 -8.93 -9.62 -2.39
N ILE A 247 -7.63 -9.68 -2.04
CA ILE A 247 -6.52 -9.63 -3.00
C ILE A 247 -6.58 -10.81 -3.97
N LEU A 248 -6.71 -12.05 -3.47
CA LEU A 248 -6.80 -13.23 -4.33
C LEU A 248 -7.99 -13.13 -5.30
N TYR A 249 -9.15 -12.72 -4.80
CA TYR A 249 -10.33 -12.49 -5.64
C TYR A 249 -10.04 -11.42 -6.72
N TYR A 250 -9.45 -10.29 -6.34
CA TYR A 250 -9.12 -9.21 -7.26
C TYR A 250 -8.12 -9.66 -8.34
N LEU A 251 -7.10 -10.45 -7.99
CA LEU A 251 -6.13 -10.98 -8.95
C LEU A 251 -6.78 -11.94 -9.96
N CYS A 252 -7.78 -12.72 -9.53
CA CYS A 252 -8.54 -13.59 -10.43
C CYS A 252 -9.40 -12.79 -11.41
N TYR A 253 -10.16 -11.82 -10.93
CA TYR A 253 -11.26 -11.23 -11.71
C TYR A 253 -11.06 -9.77 -12.12
N LEU A 254 -9.96 -9.14 -11.70
CA LEU A 254 -9.68 -7.70 -11.86
C LEU A 254 -10.81 -6.78 -11.35
N LYS A 255 -11.64 -7.33 -10.46
CA LYS A 255 -12.80 -6.69 -9.83
C LYS A 255 -12.77 -7.02 -8.35
N HIS A 256 -12.96 -6.01 -7.50
CA HIS A 256 -12.96 -6.23 -6.06
C HIS A 256 -14.27 -6.93 -5.63
N PRO A 257 -14.25 -7.89 -4.67
CA PRO A 257 -15.48 -8.58 -4.25
C PRO A 257 -16.50 -7.61 -3.64
N PHE A 258 -16.04 -6.53 -3.02
CA PHE A 258 -16.85 -5.49 -2.35
C PHE A 258 -16.51 -4.08 -2.86
N GLU A 259 -16.51 -3.86 -4.17
CA GLU A 259 -16.12 -2.56 -4.78
C GLU A 259 -16.92 -1.34 -4.28
N ASP A 260 -18.17 -1.56 -3.90
CA ASP A 260 -19.10 -0.57 -3.35
C ASP A 260 -18.82 -0.24 -1.88
N SER A 261 -17.92 -0.98 -1.22
CA SER A 261 -17.67 -0.91 0.23
C SER A 261 -18.96 -1.03 1.06
N ALA A 262 -19.98 -1.71 0.52
CA ALA A 262 -21.29 -1.79 1.16
C ALA A 262 -21.19 -2.62 2.45
N LYS A 263 -21.33 -1.97 3.61
CA LYS A 263 -21.24 -2.59 4.94
C LYS A 263 -22.05 -3.89 5.03
N LEU A 264 -23.31 -3.87 4.58
CA LEU A 264 -24.19 -5.06 4.60
C LEU A 264 -23.67 -6.21 3.75
N ARG A 265 -23.00 -5.95 2.62
CA ARG A 265 -22.43 -7.02 1.80
C ARG A 265 -21.22 -7.64 2.46
N ILE A 266 -20.35 -6.82 3.07
CA ILE A 266 -19.15 -7.29 3.76
C ILE A 266 -19.55 -8.13 4.98
N VAL A 267 -20.42 -7.60 5.85
CA VAL A 267 -20.86 -8.28 7.08
C VAL A 267 -21.56 -9.62 6.80
N ASN A 268 -22.28 -9.73 5.68
CA ASN A 268 -22.93 -10.98 5.27
C ASN A 268 -22.05 -11.88 4.38
N GLY A 269 -20.81 -11.47 4.06
CA GLY A 269 -19.96 -12.21 3.11
C GLY A 269 -20.57 -12.36 1.71
N ASN A 270 -21.38 -11.39 1.29
CA ASN A 270 -22.14 -11.46 0.05
C ASN A 270 -21.32 -10.99 -1.16
N TYR A 271 -20.54 -11.90 -1.73
CA TYR A 271 -19.83 -11.76 -3.01
C TYR A 271 -20.17 -12.95 -3.92
N SER A 272 -19.94 -12.80 -5.23
CA SER A 272 -20.27 -13.85 -6.20
C SER A 272 -19.02 -14.31 -6.95
N ILE A 273 -18.74 -15.62 -6.89
CA ILE A 273 -17.77 -16.24 -7.79
C ILE A 273 -18.50 -16.62 -9.09
N PRO A 274 -17.98 -16.32 -10.28
CA PRO A 274 -18.63 -16.67 -11.54
C PRO A 274 -18.91 -18.18 -11.65
N ALA A 275 -20.17 -18.56 -11.90
CA ALA A 275 -20.62 -19.96 -11.91
C ALA A 275 -19.97 -20.82 -13.02
N LYS A 276 -19.43 -20.19 -14.07
CA LYS A 276 -18.74 -20.84 -15.19
C LYS A 276 -17.28 -20.39 -15.28
N ASP A 277 -16.59 -20.38 -14.14
CA ASP A 277 -15.16 -20.08 -14.11
C ASP A 277 -14.32 -21.33 -14.36
N GLY A 278 -13.86 -21.51 -15.58
CA GLY A 278 -12.96 -22.62 -15.94
C GLY A 278 -11.48 -22.34 -15.68
N LYS A 279 -11.09 -21.11 -15.34
CA LYS A 279 -9.67 -20.73 -15.20
C LYS A 279 -9.21 -20.76 -13.74
N TYR A 280 -10.03 -20.24 -12.82
CA TYR A 280 -9.64 -20.03 -11.42
C TYR A 280 -10.41 -20.90 -10.42
N GLU A 281 -11.06 -21.96 -10.90
CA GLU A 281 -11.76 -22.94 -10.06
C GLU A 281 -10.89 -23.47 -8.90
N CYS A 282 -9.59 -23.66 -9.15
CA CYS A 282 -8.63 -24.09 -8.13
C CYS A 282 -8.54 -23.14 -6.93
N PHE A 283 -8.85 -21.85 -7.10
CA PHE A 283 -8.82 -20.86 -6.03
C PHE A 283 -10.14 -20.72 -5.29
N HIS A 284 -11.25 -21.27 -5.77
CA HIS A 284 -12.58 -21.02 -5.19
C HIS A 284 -12.68 -21.44 -3.73
N ALA A 285 -12.15 -22.61 -3.37
CA ALA A 285 -12.13 -23.07 -1.99
C ALA A 285 -11.24 -22.19 -1.10
N VAL A 286 -10.14 -21.68 -1.63
CA VAL A 286 -9.21 -20.78 -0.93
C VAL A 286 -9.87 -19.41 -0.68
N ILE A 287 -10.51 -18.84 -1.70
CA ILE A 287 -11.28 -17.59 -1.60
C ILE A 287 -12.38 -17.74 -0.53
N ARG A 288 -13.17 -18.83 -0.56
CA ARG A 288 -14.24 -19.05 0.42
C ARG A 288 -13.72 -19.20 1.86
N GLY A 289 -12.59 -19.87 2.05
CA GLY A 289 -12.02 -20.02 3.37
C GLY A 289 -11.38 -18.75 3.93
N MET A 290 -10.79 -17.90 3.09
CA MET A 290 -10.28 -16.58 3.50
C MET A 290 -11.40 -15.56 3.71
N LEU A 291 -12.45 -15.60 2.90
CA LEU A 291 -13.63 -14.74 3.01
C LEU A 291 -14.76 -15.38 3.85
N ASN A 292 -14.39 -16.13 4.89
CA ASN A 292 -15.34 -16.56 5.91
C ASN A 292 -15.62 -15.40 6.88
N VAL A 293 -16.91 -15.11 7.11
CA VAL A 293 -17.36 -14.01 7.97
C VAL A 293 -16.91 -14.22 9.41
N ASN A 294 -17.01 -15.45 9.93
CA ASN A 294 -16.56 -15.75 11.29
C ASN A 294 -15.02 -15.87 11.30
N PRO A 295 -14.28 -14.94 11.96
CA PRO A 295 -12.82 -14.98 11.96
C PRO A 295 -12.25 -16.23 12.63
N ARG A 296 -13.01 -16.94 13.47
CA ARG A 296 -12.60 -18.19 14.11
C ARG A 296 -12.64 -19.40 13.18
N GLU A 297 -13.45 -19.34 12.12
CA GLU A 297 -13.57 -20.39 11.10
C GLU A 297 -12.87 -20.01 9.79
N ARG A 298 -12.43 -18.76 9.68
CA ARG A 298 -11.59 -18.26 8.60
C ARG A 298 -10.26 -18.99 8.60
N PHE A 299 -9.76 -19.32 7.42
CA PHE A 299 -8.45 -19.93 7.27
C PHE A 299 -7.37 -19.15 8.03
N THR A 300 -6.42 -19.88 8.58
CA THR A 300 -5.17 -19.31 9.06
C THR A 300 -4.24 -19.07 7.88
N VAL A 301 -3.18 -18.27 8.08
CA VAL A 301 -2.14 -18.10 7.05
C VAL A 301 -1.50 -19.42 6.64
N SER A 302 -1.40 -20.38 7.57
CA SER A 302 -0.86 -21.72 7.30
C SER A 302 -1.77 -22.53 6.37
N ASP A 303 -3.09 -22.50 6.61
CA ASP A 303 -4.07 -23.16 5.72
C ASP A 303 -4.01 -22.60 4.30
N VAL A 304 -3.84 -21.27 4.18
CA VAL A 304 -3.69 -20.61 2.87
C VAL A 304 -2.43 -21.11 2.17
N LEU A 305 -1.28 -21.11 2.84
CA LEU A 305 -0.01 -21.56 2.27
C LEU A 305 -0.04 -23.04 1.84
N GLU A 306 -0.66 -23.90 2.64
CA GLU A 306 -0.81 -25.33 2.33
C GLU A 306 -1.66 -25.54 1.06
N ARG A 307 -2.79 -24.82 0.94
CA ARG A 307 -3.65 -24.91 -0.25
C ARG A 307 -2.97 -24.37 -1.50
N LEU A 308 -2.22 -23.27 -1.39
CA LEU A 308 -1.43 -22.75 -2.51
C LEU A 308 -0.37 -23.78 -2.96
N ALA A 309 0.28 -24.47 -2.02
CA ALA A 309 1.23 -25.53 -2.34
C ALA A 309 0.58 -26.69 -3.09
N SER A 310 -0.61 -27.13 -2.65
CA SER A 310 -1.38 -28.17 -3.35
C SER A 310 -1.79 -27.75 -4.77
N ILE A 311 -2.17 -26.48 -4.98
CA ILE A 311 -2.48 -25.94 -6.32
C ILE A 311 -1.22 -25.95 -7.20
N ALA A 312 -0.07 -25.51 -6.67
CA ALA A 312 1.18 -25.47 -7.41
C ALA A 312 1.68 -26.86 -7.80
N GLU A 313 1.59 -27.83 -6.89
CA GLU A 313 1.95 -29.24 -7.14
C GLU A 313 1.04 -29.87 -8.20
N SER A 314 -0.28 -29.75 -8.04
CA SER A 314 -1.24 -30.32 -9.00
C SER A 314 -1.15 -29.74 -10.41
N LYS A 315 -0.68 -28.50 -10.55
CA LYS A 315 -0.50 -27.80 -11.83
C LYS A 315 0.96 -27.75 -12.29
N ASN A 316 1.87 -28.40 -11.57
CA ASN A 316 3.29 -28.55 -11.89
C ASN A 316 4.06 -27.23 -12.13
N PHE A 317 3.97 -26.30 -11.18
CA PHE A 317 4.79 -25.07 -11.19
C PHE A 317 5.34 -24.73 -9.79
N SER A 318 6.37 -23.88 -9.74
CA SER A 318 6.96 -23.40 -8.47
C SER A 318 6.38 -22.04 -8.06
N MET A 319 5.94 -21.94 -6.81
CA MET A 319 5.42 -20.68 -6.21
C MET A 319 6.50 -19.64 -5.92
N LYS A 320 7.78 -20.03 -6.01
CA LYS A 320 8.92 -19.14 -5.76
C LYS A 320 9.45 -18.48 -7.05
N THR A 321 8.83 -18.79 -8.18
CA THR A 321 9.24 -18.26 -9.48
C THR A 321 8.99 -16.74 -9.52
N PRO A 322 9.89 -15.94 -10.09
CA PRO A 322 9.64 -14.53 -10.35
C PRO A 322 8.35 -14.29 -11.13
N VAL A 323 7.60 -13.26 -10.73
CA VAL A 323 6.46 -12.81 -11.50
C VAL A 323 6.91 -12.09 -12.77
N THR A 324 6.18 -12.28 -13.86
CA THR A 324 6.49 -11.69 -15.16
C THR A 324 5.35 -10.76 -15.57
N PHE A 325 5.63 -9.46 -15.59
CA PHE A 325 4.73 -8.43 -16.08
C PHE A 325 5.38 -7.66 -17.23
N LYS A 326 4.57 -7.15 -18.18
CA LYS A 326 5.05 -6.15 -19.14
C LYS A 326 5.50 -4.93 -18.34
N GLN A 327 6.78 -4.58 -18.47
CA GLN A 327 7.51 -3.75 -17.52
C GLN A 327 6.91 -2.35 -17.32
N SER A 328 6.39 -2.08 -16.11
CA SER A 328 6.36 -0.74 -15.50
C SER A 328 7.67 -0.51 -14.75
N THR A 329 8.81 -0.55 -15.44
CA THR A 329 10.09 -0.27 -14.78
C THR A 329 10.11 1.18 -14.30
N ILE A 330 10.50 1.40 -13.05
CA ILE A 330 10.83 2.75 -12.58
C ILE A 330 12.03 3.21 -13.43
N ASP A 331 11.79 4.10 -14.40
CA ASP A 331 12.85 4.61 -15.27
C ASP A 331 13.82 5.46 -14.43
N CYS A 332 15.00 4.91 -14.18
CA CYS A 332 16.04 5.54 -13.36
C CYS A 332 17.02 6.37 -14.20
N SER A 333 16.82 6.50 -15.51
CA SER A 333 17.79 7.06 -16.45
C SER A 333 17.67 8.57 -16.70
N SER A 334 16.67 9.27 -16.15
CA SER A 334 16.52 10.71 -16.39
C SER A 334 17.60 11.53 -15.65
N PRO A 335 18.44 12.32 -16.35
CA PRO A 335 19.33 13.28 -15.72
C PRO A 335 18.52 14.39 -15.07
N VAL A 336 19.00 14.89 -13.93
CA VAL A 336 18.53 16.15 -13.33
C VAL A 336 18.65 17.23 -14.42
N HIS A 337 17.53 17.78 -14.89
CA HIS A 337 17.56 18.90 -15.82
C HIS A 337 18.38 20.02 -15.17
N GLN A 338 19.59 20.26 -15.70
CA GLN A 338 20.36 21.45 -15.41
C GLN A 338 19.55 22.62 -15.96
N ILE A 339 19.01 23.43 -15.05
CA ILE A 339 18.47 24.75 -15.41
C ILE A 339 19.68 25.60 -15.80
N HIS A 340 20.04 25.56 -17.09
CA HIS A 340 20.91 26.55 -17.67
C HIS A 340 20.11 27.84 -17.82
N SER A 341 20.41 28.78 -16.93
CA SER A 341 20.10 30.20 -17.12
C SER A 341 20.74 30.70 -18.40
N ASN A 342 19.94 30.89 -19.44
CA ASN A 342 20.27 31.82 -20.52
C ASN A 342 19.06 32.71 -20.75
N GLY A 343 19.13 33.92 -20.18
CA GLY A 343 18.26 35.00 -20.57
C GLY A 343 18.54 35.39 -22.02
N SER A 344 17.47 35.57 -22.79
CA SER A 344 17.46 36.42 -23.99
C SER A 344 16.04 36.96 -24.14
N ALA A 345 15.96 38.27 -24.22
CA ALA A 345 14.74 39.07 -24.17
C ALA A 345 14.01 39.16 -25.52
N TYR A 346 12.75 39.64 -25.43
CA TYR A 346 11.83 40.11 -26.50
C TYR A 346 11.17 38.99 -27.33
N ASN A 347 9.87 39.02 -27.66
CA ASN A 347 9.00 40.15 -27.91
C ASN A 347 7.51 39.74 -27.76
N THR A 348 6.70 40.63 -27.18
CA THR A 348 5.26 40.47 -27.00
C THR A 348 4.53 40.86 -28.29
N GLN A 349 3.76 39.95 -28.90
CA GLN A 349 2.70 40.34 -29.85
C GLN A 349 1.41 39.58 -29.54
N GLN A 350 0.35 40.37 -29.58
CA GLN A 350 -1.01 40.14 -29.13
C GLN A 350 -1.73 39.06 -29.94
N GLN A 351 -2.52 38.21 -29.27
CA GLN A 351 -3.67 37.55 -29.87
C GLN A 351 -4.93 37.99 -29.11
N GLN A 352 -5.79 38.72 -29.84
CA GLN A 352 -7.09 39.20 -29.41
C GLN A 352 -8.09 38.05 -29.36
N SER A 353 -8.85 37.96 -28.26
CA SER A 353 -10.04 37.11 -28.13
C SER A 353 -11.25 37.75 -28.84
N PRO A 354 -12.16 36.96 -29.45
CA PRO A 354 -13.33 37.50 -30.16
C PRO A 354 -14.42 38.02 -29.19
N PRO A 355 -15.30 38.94 -29.64
CA PRO A 355 -16.29 39.59 -28.76
C PRO A 355 -17.52 38.71 -28.50
N HIS A 356 -18.06 38.81 -27.28
CA HIS A 356 -19.32 38.19 -26.86
C HIS A 356 -20.56 38.93 -27.40
N PRO A 357 -21.67 38.23 -27.71
CA PRO A 357 -22.93 38.85 -28.12
C PRO A 357 -23.73 39.43 -26.93
N PRO A 358 -24.60 40.43 -27.16
CA PRO A 358 -25.37 41.09 -26.10
C PRO A 358 -26.59 40.26 -25.64
N PRO A 359 -27.10 40.50 -24.42
CA PRO A 359 -28.23 39.75 -23.85
C PRO A 359 -29.59 40.23 -24.38
N PRO A 360 -30.59 39.33 -24.46
CA PRO A 360 -31.96 39.69 -24.84
C PRO A 360 -32.75 40.35 -23.68
N ALA A 361 -33.75 41.13 -24.07
CA ALA A 361 -34.51 42.10 -23.27
C ALA A 361 -35.31 41.55 -22.09
#